data_AF-A0A419UW77-F1
#
_entry.id   AF-A0A419UW77-F1
#
_cell.length_a   1.000
_cell.length_b   1.000
_cell.length_c   1.000
_cell.angle_alpha   90.00
_cell.angle_beta   90.00
_cell.angle_gamma   90.00
#
_symmetry.space_group_name_H-M   'P 1'
#
loop_
_entity.id
_entity.type
_entity.pdbx_description
1 polymer ?
#
loop_
_entity_poly.entity_id
_entity_poly.type
_entity_poly.pdbx_seq_one_letter_code
_entity_poly.pdbx_strand_id
1 'polypeptide(L)' 'MKITAEQNEKRIEELRVKMMNAASTYGFSHPLVLYYSEKLDKHHNMLMELHPPAAVSQKAASFQII' A
#
# COMPACT_ATOMS: atom_id res chain seq x y z
N MET A 1 15.52 6.52 15.08
CA MET A 1 14.25 5.98 15.61
C MET A 1 13.91 4.72 14.83
N LYS A 2 13.76 3.56 15.50
CA LYS A 2 13.29 2.34 14.83
C LYS A 2 11.76 2.42 14.75
N ILE A 3 11.20 2.42 13.55
CA ILE A 3 9.75 2.37 13.35
C ILE A 3 9.28 0.97 13.79
N THR A 4 8.26 0.91 14.66
CA THR A 4 7.71 -0.37 15.12
C THR A 4 6.75 -0.96 14.08
N ALA A 5 6.54 -2.27 14.07
CA ALA A 5 5.61 -2.93 13.15
C ALA A 5 4.21 -2.31 13.19
N GLU A 6 3.72 -1.98 14.38
CA GLU A 6 2.43 -1.33 14.62
C GLU A 6 2.33 0.07 13.96
N GLN A 7 3.40 0.86 13.98
CA GLN A 7 3.43 2.17 13.32
C GLN A 7 3.36 2.04 11.79
N ASN A 8 3.95 0.98 11.24
CA ASN A 8 3.91 0.70 9.82
C ASN A 8 2.53 0.17 9.38
N GLU A 9 1.91 -0.71 10.16
CA GLU A 9 0.53 -1.18 9.92
C GLU A 9 -0.45 -0.01 9.92
N LYS A 10 -0.36 0.88 10.91
CA LYS A 10 -1.16 2.10 10.96
C LYS A 10 -0.95 2.96 9.70
N ARG A 11 0.29 3.07 9.22
CA ARG A 11 0.59 3.87 8.03
C ARG A 11 0.01 3.27 6.76
N ILE A 12 0.04 1.95 6.62
CA ILE A 12 -0.60 1.25 5.51
C ILE A 12 -2.11 1.50 5.55
N GLU A 13 -2.73 1.35 6.71
CA GLU A 13 -4.18 1.53 6.85
C GLU A 13 -4.61 2.98 6.55
N GLU A 14 -3.85 3.98 6.99
CA GLU A 14 -4.08 5.39 6.63
C GLU A 14 -4.05 5.61 5.11
N LEU A 15 -3.12 4.97 4.40
CA LEU A 15 -2.99 5.08 2.95
C LEU A 15 -4.13 4.35 2.23
N ARG A 16 -4.55 3.20 2.75
CA ARG A 16 -5.70 2.44 2.25
C ARG A 16 -6.99 3.26 2.36
N VAL A 17 -7.25 3.87 3.52
CA VAL A 17 -8.42 4.73 3.73
C VAL A 17 -8.41 5.91 2.76
N LYS A 18 -7.26 6.56 2.56
CA LYS A 18 -7.13 7.67 1.60
C LYS A 18 -7.39 7.25 0.16
N MET A 19 -6.90 6.08 -0.25
CA MET A 19 -7.14 5.51 -1.57
C MET A 19 -8.64 5.22 -1.78
N MET A 20 -9.29 4.58 -0.80
CA MET A 20 -10.72 4.27 -0.86
C MET A 20 -11.58 5.53 -0.91
N ASN A 21 -11.25 6.54 -0.11
CA ASN A 21 -11.97 7.82 -0.13
C ASN A 21 -11.81 8.54 -1.48
N ALA A 22 -10.60 8.52 -2.07
CA ALA A 22 -10.35 9.09 -3.39
C ALA A 22 -11.13 8.35 -4.48
N ALA A 23 -11.18 7.01 -4.44
CA ALA A 23 -11.95 6.22 -5.39
C ALA A 23 -13.46 6.44 -5.25
N SER A 24 -13.96 6.53 -4.01
CA SER A 24 -15.37 6.83 -3.73
C SER A 24 -15.78 8.23 -4.20
N THR A 25 -14.88 9.21 -4.05
CA THR A 25 -15.18 10.62 -4.37
C THR A 25 -14.99 10.95 -5.85
N TYR A 26 -13.95 10.42 -6.48
CA TYR A 26 -13.51 10.82 -7.82
C TYR A 26 -13.52 9.70 -8.87
N GLY A 27 -13.82 8.47 -8.44
CA GLY A 27 -13.72 7.27 -9.27
C GLY A 27 -12.32 6.63 -9.28
N PHE A 28 -12.26 5.36 -9.67
CA PHE A 28 -11.02 4.56 -9.64
C PHE A 28 -9.92 5.08 -10.57
N SER A 29 -10.29 5.71 -11.68
CA SER A 29 -9.34 6.25 -12.67
C SER A 29 -8.73 7.59 -12.27
N HIS A 30 -9.09 8.13 -11.11
CA HIS A 30 -8.58 9.43 -10.68
C HIS A 30 -7.09 9.34 -10.27
N PRO A 31 -6.23 10.30 -10.65
CA PRO A 31 -4.80 10.28 -10.33
C PRO A 31 -4.47 10.14 -8.84
N LEU A 32 -5.37 10.59 -7.96
CA LEU A 32 -5.20 10.41 -6.50
C LEU A 32 -5.26 8.95 -6.07
N VAL A 33 -6.05 8.10 -6.74
CA VAL A 33 -6.11 6.67 -6.43
C VAL A 33 -4.78 6.02 -6.77
N LEU A 34 -4.23 6.31 -7.96
CA LEU A 34 -2.90 5.85 -8.36
C LEU A 34 -1.82 6.33 -7.39
N TYR A 35 -1.85 7.61 -7.01
CA TYR A 35 -0.91 8.19 -6.06
C TYR A 35 -0.90 7.46 -4.70
N TYR A 36 -2.08 7.15 -4.15
CA TYR A 36 -2.16 6.44 -2.88
C TYR A 36 -1.78 4.96 -3.02
N SER A 37 -2.10 4.32 -4.14
CA SER A 37 -1.65 2.95 -4.45
C SER A 37 -0.13 2.85 -4.52
N GLU A 38 0.56 3.75 -5.23
CA GLU A 38 2.03 3.75 -5.31
C GLU A 38 2.68 3.97 -3.94
N LYS A 39 2.08 4.81 -3.09
CA LYS A 39 2.57 5.01 -1.72
C LYS A 39 2.38 3.78 -0.86
N LEU A 40 1.22 3.13 -0.97
CA LEU A 40 0.93 1.88 -0.25
C LEU A 40 1.95 0.80 -0.62
N ASP A 41 2.21 0.61 -1.92
CA ASP A 41 3.17 -0.37 -2.42
C ASP A 41 4.60 -0.07 -1.96
N LYS A 42 5.03 1.21 -1.98
CA LYS A 42 6.36 1.60 -1.47
C LYS A 42 6.52 1.26 0.01
N HIS A 43 5.49 1.52 0.82
CA HIS A 43 5.52 1.19 2.24
C HIS A 43 5.48 -0.32 2.48
N HIS A 44 4.74 -1.07 1.67
CA HIS A 44 4.69 -2.52 1.73
C HIS A 44 6.03 -3.16 1.35
N ASN A 45 6.66 -2.69 0.27
CA ASN A 45 7.97 -3.16 -0.17
C ASN A 45 9.06 -2.85 0.85
N MET A 46 9.04 -1.66 1.45
CA MET A 46 9.97 -1.30 2.52
C MET A 46 9.83 -2.22 3.73
N LEU A 47 8.61 -2.63 4.08
CA LEU A 47 8.38 -3.62 5.14
C LEU A 47 8.92 -5.01 4.76
N MET A 48 8.71 -5.43 3.51
CA MET A 48 9.21 -6.72 3.01
C MET A 48 10.74 -6.77 2.97
N GLU A 49 11.41 -5.66 2.65
CA GLU A 49 12.88 -5.57 2.71
C GLU A 49 13.41 -5.63 4.15
N LEU A 50 12.67 -5.07 5.11
CA LEU A 50 13.05 -5.05 6.53
C LEU A 50 12.72 -6.37 7.26
N HIS A 51 11.65 -7.05 6.85
CA HIS A 51 11.19 -8.33 7.37
C HIS A 51 10.74 -9.23 6.23
N PRO A 52 11.68 -9.84 5.48
CA PRO A 52 11.32 -10.74 4.40
C PRO A 52 10.54 -11.91 5.00
N PRO A 53 9.29 -12.16 4.54
CA PRO A 53 8.58 -13.36 4.93
C PRO A 53 9.43 -14.55 4.49
N ALA A 54 9.61 -15.54 5.36
CA ALA A 54 10.31 -16.76 5.02
C ALA A 54 9.63 -17.39 3.79
N ALA A 55 10.25 -17.20 2.62
CA ALA A 55 9.83 -17.68 1.31
C ALA A 55 8.34 -17.46 0.96
N VAL A 56 7.97 -16.24 0.53
CA VAL A 56 6.82 -16.08 -0.37
C VAL A 56 7.28 -15.36 -1.64
N SER A 57 7.37 -16.12 -2.72
CA SER A 57 7.51 -15.63 -4.09
C SER A 57 6.28 -14.80 -4.43
N GLN A 58 6.34 -13.48 -4.20
CA GLN A 58 5.31 -12.58 -4.66
C GLN A 58 5.65 -12.17 -6.09
N LYS A 59 5.21 -13.01 -7.04
CA LYS A 59 4.88 -12.54 -8.39
C LYS A 59 4.01 -11.30 -8.20
N ALA A 60 4.46 -10.18 -8.76
CA ALA A 60 3.75 -8.91 -8.84
C ALA A 60 2.24 -9.14 -8.78
N ALA A 61 1.63 -8.81 -7.64
CA ALA A 61 0.19 -8.63 -7.56
C ALA A 61 -0.09 -7.37 -8.38
N SER A 62 -0.14 -7.54 -9.69
CA SER A 62 -0.85 -6.66 -10.58
C SER A 62 -2.24 -6.49 -9.96
N PHE A 63 -2.45 -5.35 -9.29
CA PHE A 63 -3.77 -4.88 -8.93
C PHE A 63 -4.53 -4.74 -10.25
N GLN A 64 -5.17 -5.83 -10.67
CA GLN A 64 -6.11 -5.85 -11.76
C GLN A 64 -7.34 -5.10 -11.23
N ILE A 65 -7.37 -3.82 -11.57
CA ILE A 65 -8.56 -2.99 -11.50
C ILE A 65 -9.55 -3.64 -12.47
N ILE A 66 -10.60 -4.23 -11.89
CA ILE A 66 -11.78 -4.76 -12.58
C ILE A 66 -12.48 -3.60 -13.30
#